data_AF-A0A5B0WUH5-F1
#
_entry.id   AF-A0A5B0WUH5-F1
#
_cell.length_a   1.000
_cell.length_b   1.000
_cell.length_c   1.000
_cell.angle_alpha   90.00
_cell.angle_beta   90.00
_cell.angle_gamma   90.00
#
_symmetry.space_group_name_H-M   'P 1'
#
loop_
_entity.id
_entity.type
_entity.pdbx_description
1 polymer ?
#
loop_
_entity_poly.entity_id
_entity_poly.type
_entity_poly.pdbx_seq_one_letter_code
_entity_poly.pdbx_strand_id
1 'polypeptide(L)' 'MTSRDEKIRELLGEQEEASDTSLRGNALRRATQDKVPTTLTPHEWEQWYAQHGVPANHRPTRENQKKRWWRWW' A
#
# COMPACT_ATOMS: atom_id res chain seq x y z
N MET A 1 -28.68 10.46 19.71
CA MET A 1 -28.01 10.10 18.45
C MET A 1 -26.58 9.72 18.82
N THR A 2 -26.19 8.43 18.79
CA THR A 2 -24.77 7.92 18.82
C THR A 2 -24.62 6.39 18.97
N SER A 3 -25.70 5.59 19.07
CA SER A 3 -25.59 4.12 19.31
C SER A 3 -24.81 3.32 18.25
N ARG A 4 -24.77 3.77 17.00
CA ARG A 4 -24.04 3.09 15.92
C ARG A 4 -22.52 3.25 16.06
N ASP A 5 -22.07 4.45 16.40
CA ASP A 5 -20.64 4.77 16.45
C ASP A 5 -19.97 4.10 17.65
N GLU A 6 -20.67 4.01 18.78
CA GLU A 6 -20.23 3.26 19.96
C GLU A 6 -20.07 1.77 19.63
N LYS A 7 -21.05 1.18 18.92
CA LYS A 7 -21.01 -0.23 18.53
C LYS A 7 -19.89 -0.52 17.53
N ILE A 8 -19.57 0.43 16.64
CA ILE A 8 -18.46 0.29 15.69
C ILE A 8 -17.12 0.33 16.44
N ARG A 9 -16.93 1.23 17.42
CA ARG A 9 -15.70 1.30 18.23
C ARG A 9 -15.47 0.05 19.07
N GLU A 10 -16.53 -0.48 19.67
CA GLU A 10 -16.49 -1.73 20.44
C GLU A 10 -16.09 -2.93 19.55
N LEU A 11 -16.67 -3.03 18.35
CA LEU A 11 -16.37 -4.12 17.41
C LEU A 11 -14.96 -4.05 16.82
N LEU A 12 -14.42 -2.84 16.66
CA LEU A 12 -13.08 -2.63 16.09
C LEU A 12 -11.95 -2.70 17.12
N GLY A 13 -12.27 -2.82 18.42
CA GLY A 13 -11.28 -2.95 19.49
C GLY A 13 -10.29 -1.80 19.47
N GLU A 14 -10.76 -0.59 19.84
CA GLU A 14 -10.05 0.70 19.78
C GLU A 14 -8.51 0.63 19.82
N GLN A 15 -7.93 0.56 18.62
CA GLN A 15 -6.61 1.13 18.34
C GLN A 15 -6.63 1.74 16.94
N GLU A 16 -7.67 2.53 16.67
CA GLU A 16 -7.63 3.43 15.53
C GLU A 16 -6.75 4.61 15.95
N GLU A 17 -5.46 4.54 15.61
CA GLU A 17 -4.54 5.69 15.69
C GLU A 17 -5.27 6.91 15.14
N ALA A 18 -5.47 7.93 15.97
CA ALA A 18 -6.18 9.14 15.60
C ALA A 18 -5.47 9.81 14.41
N SER A 19 -5.87 9.41 13.20
CA SER A 19 -5.19 9.88 12.00
C SER A 19 -5.63 11.31 11.75
N ASP A 20 -4.67 12.24 11.76
CA ASP A 20 -4.91 13.61 11.39
C ASP A 20 -5.25 13.66 9.90
N THR A 21 -6.56 13.69 9.61
CA THR A 21 -7.12 13.77 8.25
C THR A 21 -7.14 15.20 7.71
N SER A 22 -6.62 16.19 8.46
CA SER A 22 -6.47 17.55 7.96
C SER A 22 -5.56 17.59 6.72
N LEU A 23 -5.71 18.64 5.91
CA LEU A 23 -4.82 18.87 4.76
C LEU A 23 -3.34 18.95 5.20
N ARG A 24 -3.09 19.55 6.37
CA ARG A 24 -1.75 19.66 6.96
C ARG A 24 -1.20 18.29 7.36
N GLY A 25 -1.97 17.49 8.10
CA GLY A 25 -1.58 16.13 8.49
C GLY A 25 -1.31 15.25 7.27
N ASN A 26 -2.16 15.34 6.25
CA ASN A 26 -1.96 14.64 4.99
C ASN A 26 -0.73 15.11 4.21
N ALA A 27 -0.44 16.42 4.17
CA ALA A 27 0.73 16.97 3.51
C ALA A 27 2.02 16.50 4.21
N LEU A 28 2.06 16.58 5.54
CA LEU A 28 3.17 16.09 6.34
C LEU A 28 3.40 14.60 6.11
N ARG A 29 2.33 13.79 6.20
CA ARG A 29 2.40 12.35 5.94
C ARG A 29 2.97 12.05 4.56
N ARG A 30 2.51 12.74 3.50
CA ARG A 30 3.04 12.52 2.15
C ARG A 30 4.51 12.92 2.02
N ALA A 31 4.96 13.95 2.74
CA ALA A 31 6.34 14.40 2.72
C ALA A 31 7.29 13.47 3.50
N THR A 32 6.81 12.82 4.56
CA THR A 32 7.64 11.93 5.40
C THR A 32 7.52 10.47 5.01
N GLN A 33 6.45 10.07 4.32
CA GLN A 33 6.23 8.69 3.95
C GLN A 33 7.10 8.30 2.77
N ASP A 34 8.01 7.35 3.01
CA ASP A 34 8.80 6.69 1.98
C ASP A 34 7.92 5.71 1.18
N LYS A 35 7.03 6.27 0.36
CA LYS A 35 6.06 5.50 -0.43
C LYS A 35 6.62 5.19 -1.81
N VAL A 36 6.62 3.91 -2.16
CA VAL A 36 6.88 3.46 -3.53
C VAL A 36 5.91 4.12 -4.52
N PRO A 37 6.41 4.80 -5.57
CA PRO A 37 5.57 5.44 -6.58
C PRO A 37 4.61 4.46 -7.26
N THR A 38 3.46 4.93 -7.75
CA THR A 38 2.49 4.06 -8.45
C THR A 38 2.34 4.38 -9.94
N THR A 39 2.83 5.53 -10.39
CA THR A 39 2.56 6.08 -11.73
C THR A 39 3.82 6.53 -12.48
N LEU A 40 4.96 5.87 -12.26
CA LEU A 40 6.17 6.15 -13.03
C LEU A 40 6.13 5.49 -14.41
N THR A 41 6.75 6.14 -15.39
CA THR A 41 7.07 5.55 -16.68
C THR A 41 8.14 4.46 -16.53
N PRO A 42 8.31 3.55 -17.51
CA PRO A 42 9.31 2.48 -17.43
C PRO A 42 10.74 3.00 -17.17
N HIS A 43 11.12 4.09 -17.83
CA HIS A 43 12.46 4.67 -17.66
C HIS A 43 12.65 5.29 -16.25
N GLU A 44 11.63 5.95 -15.73
CA GLU A 44 11.68 6.50 -14.36
C GLU A 44 11.76 5.38 -13.31
N TRP A 45 11.12 4.25 -13.56
CA TRP A 45 11.25 3.07 -12.70
C TRP A 45 12.68 2.53 -12.65
N GLU A 46 13.38 2.49 -13.78
CA GLU A 46 14.79 2.08 -13.83
C GLU A 46 15.66 2.98 -12.94
N GLN A 47 15.50 4.30 -13.06
CA GLN A 47 16.21 5.26 -12.22
C GLN A 47 15.84 5.10 -10.75
N TRP A 48 14.56 4.92 -10.45
CA TRP A 48 14.08 4.75 -9.08
C TRP A 48 14.65 3.47 -8.44
N TYR A 49 14.68 2.34 -9.17
CA TYR A 49 15.28 1.09 -8.69
C TYR A 49 16.78 1.20 -8.48
N ALA A 50 17.50 1.97 -9.31
CA ALA A 50 18.92 2.21 -9.12
C ALA A 50 19.21 2.95 -7.80
N GLN A 51 18.29 3.83 -7.38
CA GLN A 51 18.45 4.65 -6.17
C GLN A 51 17.91 3.97 -4.91
N HIS A 52 16.77 3.28 -4.99
CA HIS A 52 16.03 2.76 -3.83
C HIS A 52 16.02 1.22 -3.76
N GLY A 53 16.53 0.55 -4.79
CA GLY A 53 16.45 -0.90 -4.94
C GLY A 53 15.06 -1.38 -5.42
N VAL A 54 14.91 -2.69 -5.56
CA VAL A 54 13.65 -3.31 -6.02
C VAL A 54 12.72 -3.59 -4.81
N PRO A 55 11.51 -3.01 -4.78
CA PRO A 55 10.53 -3.25 -3.72
C PRO A 55 10.16 -4.72 -3.64
N ALA A 56 9.85 -5.22 -2.44
CA ALA A 56 9.47 -6.62 -2.23
C ALA A 56 8.31 -7.07 -3.14
N ASN A 57 7.32 -6.21 -3.35
CA ASN A 57 6.15 -6.48 -4.19
C ASN A 57 6.48 -6.66 -5.68
N HIS A 58 7.63 -6.15 -6.14
CA HIS A 58 8.05 -6.27 -7.54
C HIS A 58 9.01 -7.45 -7.75
N ARG A 59 9.42 -8.12 -6.67
CA ARG A 59 10.29 -9.30 -6.78
C ARG A 59 9.47 -10.50 -7.26
N PRO A 60 9.97 -11.28 -8.22
CA PRO A 60 9.29 -12.49 -8.66
C PRO A 60 9.28 -13.52 -7.53
N THR A 61 8.12 -13.80 -6.97
CA THR A 61 7.92 -14.94 -6.06
C THR A 61 7.86 -16.23 -6.86
N ARG A 62 8.70 -17.21 -6.48
CA ARG A 62 8.77 -18.53 -7.13
C ARG A 62 7.45 -19.32 -7.10
N GLU A 63 6.53 -18.95 -6.21
CA GLU A 63 5.24 -19.62 -6.01
C GLU A 63 4.18 -19.27 -7.07
N ASN A 64 4.36 -18.21 -7.88
CA ASN A 64 3.36 -17.83 -8.88
C ASN A 64 3.60 -18.49 -10.25
N GLN A 65 4.00 -19.76 -10.25
CA GLN A 65 3.89 -20.63 -11.42
C GLN A 65 2.40 -20.95 -11.61
N LYS A 66 1.61 -19.96 -12.07
CA LYS A 66 0.21 -20.17 -12.41
C LYS A 66 0.15 -21.36 -13.36
N LYS A 67 -0.55 -22.43 -12.95
CA LYS A 67 -0.76 -23.61 -13.80
C LYS A 67 -1.32 -23.11 -15.13
N ARG A 68 -0.54 -23.29 -16.20
CA ARG A 68 -0.94 -22.86 -17.55
C ARG A 68 -2.12 -23.72 -17.94
N TRP A 69 -3.31 -23.14 -17.88
CA TRP A 69 -4.58 -23.82 -18.12
C TRP A 69 -4.65 -24.54 -19.47
N TRP A 70 -3.90 -24.06 -20.47
CA TRP A 70 -3.75 -24.67 -21.79
C TRP A 70 -3.01 -26.02 -21.81
N ARG A 71 -2.30 -26.40 -20.73
CA ARG A 71 -1.58 -27.69 -20.65
C ARG A 71 -2.47 -28.87 -20.26
N TRP A 72 -3.78 -28.65 -20.13
CA TRP A 72 -4.79 -29.64 -19.73
C TRP A 72 -5.70 -30.09 -20.89
N TRP A 73 -5.37 -29.70 -22.13
CA TRP A 73 -6.03 -30.16 -23.36
C TRP A 73 -5.04 -30.92 -24.23
#